data_AF-A0A1V9EW53-F1
#
_entry.id   AF-A0A1V9EW53-F1
#
_cell.length_a   1.000
_cell.length_b   1.000
_cell.length_c   1.000
_cell.angle_alpha   90.00
_cell.angle_beta   90.00
_cell.angle_gamma   90.00
#
_symmetry.space_group_name_H-M   'P 1'
#
loop_
_entity.id
_entity.type
_entity.pdbx_description
1 polymer ?
#
loop_
_entity_poly.entity_id
_entity_poly.type
_entity_poly.pdbx_seq_one_letter_code
_entity_poly.pdbx_strand_id
1 'polypeptide(L)' 'MKDKKIENWEPLKDRLRKKYPELTEDDLIYEIGKEEELLERLQKRLNRNKQEIRKWLSLMG' A
#
# COMPACT_ATOMS: atom_id res chain seq x y z
N MET A 1 -5.83 -22.30 -2.95
CA MET A 1 -5.86 -21.02 -2.23
C MET A 1 -5.10 -20.04 -3.10
N LYS A 2 -5.78 -19.11 -3.77
CA LYS A 2 -5.17 -18.29 -4.83
C LYS A 2 -4.50 -17.08 -4.19
N ASP A 3 -3.23 -16.93 -4.48
CA ASP A 3 -2.32 -15.91 -4.00
C ASP A 3 -2.94 -14.51 -4.07
N LYS A 4 -3.06 -13.84 -2.92
CA LYS A 4 -3.32 -12.39 -2.87
C LYS A 4 -2.04 -11.68 -3.31
N LYS A 5 -1.79 -11.69 -4.61
CA LYS A 5 -0.78 -10.86 -5.26
C LYS A 5 -1.47 -9.56 -5.64
N ILE A 6 -0.98 -8.42 -5.17
CA ILE A 6 -1.38 -7.13 -5.73
C ILE A 6 -0.83 -7.10 -7.16
N GLU A 7 -1.66 -7.51 -8.12
CA GLU A 7 -1.28 -7.66 -9.54
C GLU A 7 -0.78 -6.33 -10.15
N ASN A 8 -1.05 -5.21 -9.48
CA ASN A 8 -0.72 -3.85 -9.91
C ASN A 8 0.10 -3.05 -8.88
N TRP A 9 0.96 -3.69 -8.09
CA TRP A 9 1.74 -2.97 -7.05
C TRP A 9 2.66 -1.88 -7.62
N GLU A 10 3.47 -2.19 -8.63
CA GLU A 10 4.40 -1.22 -9.25
C GLU A 10 3.71 0.07 -9.75
N PRO A 11 2.66 0.01 -10.60
CA PRO A 11 1.99 1.22 -11.04
C PRO A 11 1.23 1.93 -9.91
N LEU A 12 0.78 1.19 -8.89
CA LEU A 12 0.14 1.77 -7.72
C LEU A 12 1.15 2.50 -6.83
N LYS A 13 2.32 1.90 -6.57
CA LYS A 13 3.45 2.50 -5.86
C LYS A 13 3.84 3.82 -6.51
N ASP A 14 3.92 3.85 -7.84
CA ASP A 14 4.22 5.07 -8.58
C ASP A 14 3.15 6.16 -8.40
N ARG A 15 1.87 5.78 -8.39
CA ARG A 15 0.77 6.71 -8.10
C ARG A 15 0.81 7.22 -6.65
N LEU A 16 1.08 6.34 -5.69
CA LEU A 16 1.20 6.71 -4.28
C LEU A 16 2.36 7.68 -4.08
N ARG A 17 3.53 7.39 -4.64
CA ARG A 17 4.70 8.28 -4.58
C ARG A 17 4.43 9.67 -5.19
N LYS A 18 3.71 9.73 -6.31
CA LYS A 18 3.34 11.00 -6.95
C LYS A 18 2.29 11.79 -6.16
N LYS A 19 1.35 11.09 -5.53
CA LYS A 19 0.23 11.70 -4.79
C LYS A 19 0.62 12.11 -3.37
N TYR A 20 1.53 11.37 -2.75
CA TYR A 20 1.97 11.52 -1.38
C TYR A 20 3.50 11.67 -1.34
N PRO A 21 4.01 12.90 -1.49
CA PRO A 21 5.46 13.17 -1.48
C PRO A 21 6.10 12.87 -0.12
N GLU A 22 5.31 12.69 0.94
CA GLU A 22 5.82 12.24 2.24
C GLU A 22 6.16 10.75 2.30
N LEU A 23 5.70 9.95 1.33
CA LEU A 23 6.01 8.51 1.26
C LEU A 23 7.37 8.32 0.62
N THR A 24 8.24 7.58 1.31
CA THR A 24 9.54 7.17 0.77
C THR A 24 9.42 5.83 0.05
N GLU A 25 10.47 5.45 -0.68
CA GLU A 25 10.54 4.12 -1.29
C GLU A 25 10.47 3.00 -0.25
N ASP A 26 10.97 3.23 0.97
CA ASP A 26 10.94 2.28 2.09
C ASP A 26 9.51 2.04 2.61
N ASP A 27 8.71 3.11 2.66
CA ASP A 27 7.30 3.04 3.06
C ASP A 27 6.43 2.33 2.02
N LEU A 28 6.93 2.25 0.78
CA LEU A 28 6.32 1.57 -0.36
C LEU A 28 7.03 0.23 -0.67
N ILE A 29 7.68 -0.38 0.31
CA ILE A 29 8.13 -1.77 0.22
C ILE A 29 6.94 -2.67 0.53
N TYR A 30 6.55 -3.47 -0.45
CA TYR A 30 5.54 -4.52 -0.31
C TYR A 30 6.17 -5.89 -0.51
N GLU A 31 5.92 -6.78 0.44
CA GLU A 31 6.25 -8.19 0.35
C GLU A 31 4.96 -9.00 0.36
N ILE A 32 4.93 -10.06 -0.44
CA ILE A 32 3.75 -10.93 -0.56
C ILE A 32 3.43 -11.54 0.82
N GLY A 33 2.18 -11.42 1.26
CA GLY A 33 1.72 -11.86 2.57
C GLY A 33 1.94 -10.85 3.71
N LYS A 34 2.63 -9.74 3.48
CA LYS A 34 2.84 -8.65 4.45
C LYS A 34 1.97 -7.42 4.20
N GLU A 35 0.76 -7.64 3.72
CA GLU A 35 -0.21 -6.58 3.42
C GLU A 35 -0.53 -5.75 4.68
N GLU A 36 -0.68 -6.40 5.84
CA GLU A 36 -0.94 -5.69 7.10
C GLU A 36 0.22 -4.78 7.50
N GLU A 37 1.48 -5.22 7.35
CA GLU A 37 2.66 -4.40 7.69
C GLU A 37 2.74 -3.15 6.80
N LEU A 38 2.50 -3.30 5.49
CA LEU A 38 2.44 -2.18 4.56
C LEU A 38 1.34 -1.19 4.98
N LEU A 39 0.15 -1.68 5.30
CA LEU A 39 -0.97 -0.85 5.75
C LEU A 39 -0.66 -0.10 7.05
N GLU A 40 0.02 -0.74 8.01
CA GLU A 40 0.44 -0.09 9.26
C GLU A 40 1.44 1.05 9.01
N ARG A 41 2.44 0.81 8.14
CA ARG A 41 3.44 1.83 7.78
C ARG A 41 2.77 3.02 7.11
N LEU A 42 1.96 2.76 6.08
CA LEU A 42 1.25 3.81 5.35
C LEU A 42 0.29 4.58 6.25
N GLN A 43 -0.41 3.92 7.18
CA GLN A 43 -1.27 4.59 8.16
C GLN A 43 -0.47 5.56 9.02
N LYS A 44 0.68 5.12 9.56
CA LYS A 44 1.52 5.95 10.44
C LYS A 44 2.12 7.13 9.68
N ARG A 45 2.57 6.92 8.44
CA ARG A 45 3.18 7.97 7.61
C ARG A 45 2.19 9.02 7.14
N LEU A 46 1.03 8.58 6.65
CA LEU A 46 0.02 9.46 6.08
C LEU A 46 -0.95 10.01 7.12
N ASN A 47 -0.91 9.47 8.34
CA ASN A 47 -1.89 9.71 9.39
C ASN A 47 -3.34 9.48 8.89
N ARG A 48 -3.54 8.37 8.16
CA ARG A 48 -4.81 7.99 7.50
C ARG A 48 -5.31 6.63 7.98
N ASN A 49 -6.61 6.41 7.88
CA ASN A 49 -7.21 5.15 8.31
C ASN A 49 -6.77 3.98 7.40
N LYS A 50 -6.38 2.83 7.99
CA LYS A 50 -6.03 1.60 7.25
C LYS A 50 -7.09 1.22 6.20
N GLN A 51 -8.38 1.46 6.47
CA GLN A 51 -9.46 1.18 5.52
C GLN A 51 -9.37 2.03 4.24
N GLU A 52 -9.02 3.32 4.35
CA GLU A 52 -8.83 4.18 3.18
C GLU A 52 -7.64 3.72 2.36
N ILE A 53 -6.56 3.33 3.04
CA ILE A 53 -5.34 2.85 2.39
C ILE A 53 -5.62 1.52 1.68
N ARG A 54 -6.35 0.59 2.30
CA ARG A 54 -6.81 -0.65 1.66
C ARG A 54 -7.60 -0.40 0.38
N LYS A 55 -8.41 0.68 0.33
CA LYS A 55 -9.13 1.07 -0.90
C LYS A 55 -8.17 1.54 -1.99
N TRP A 56 -7.13 2.30 -1.65
CA TRP A 56 -6.11 2.68 -2.64
C TRP A 56 -5.35 1.46 -3.16
N LEU A 57 -5.08 0.49 -2.28
CA LEU A 57 -4.46 -0.78 -2.62
C LEU A 57 -5.39 -1.73 -3.38
N SER A 58 -6.65 -1.33 -3.64
CA SER A 58 -7.69 -2.18 -4.24
C SER A 58 -7.78 -3.55 -3.57
N LEU A 59 -7.50 -3.63 -2.25
CA LEU A 59 -7.57 -4.86 -1.45
C LEU A 59 -9.02 -5.29 -1.16
N MET A 60 -10.01 -4.58 -1.71
CA MET A 60 -11.39 -5.06 -1.83
C MET A 60 -11.54 -5.85 -3.13
N GLY A 61 -11.45 -7.18 -3.01
CA GLY A 61 -12.30 -8.08 -3.78
C GLY A 61 -13.64 -8.23 -3.07
#